data_AF-A0A539DIG9-F1
#
_entry.id   AF-A0A539DIG9-F1
#
_cell.length_a   1.000
_cell.length_b   1.000
_cell.length_c   1.000
_cell.angle_alpha   90.00
_cell.angle_beta   90.00
_cell.angle_gamma   90.00
#
_symmetry.space_group_name_H-M   'P 1'
#
loop_
_entity.id
_entity.type
_entity.pdbx_description
1 polymer ?
#
loop_
_entity_poly.entity_id
_entity_poly.type
_entity_poly.pdbx_seq_one_letter_code
_entity_poly.pdbx_strand_id
1 'polypeptide(L)'
;MTTPSRQQLAPALLTLLLLGGAFVSAQQDERPRTPARWLEDGTAYTSVERAPGSDGGWDIIRYDAVTGVRSVLIAGSRLAAPGAKGALSIDDYVWSDDGSRLLVFTNSQKVWRQNTRGDYWVLHLKSGELKQLGAGAPTSSLMFAKFSPDATRVGYLRGNNIYVERLDDGRITPLTADGSETTINGTADWVYEEEFGVRDGFRWSPDGRSLVYWQFDTTGVGIFSLINNTDSLYPVITKIPYPKAGTANSAVRVGVVSAEGGATQWIKTEGDPRNTYLARIGWIDASTVSI
;
A
#
# COMPACT_ATOMS: atom_id res chain seq x y z
N MET A 1 -76.63 -2.92 11.31
CA MET A 1 -75.69 -3.53 12.27
C MET A 1 -74.66 -4.31 11.49
N THR A 2 -73.51 -3.71 11.23
CA THR A 2 -72.34 -4.39 10.64
C THR A 2 -71.12 -3.74 11.27
N THR A 3 -70.64 -4.38 12.33
CA THR A 3 -69.43 -4.05 13.08
C THR A 3 -68.22 -4.15 12.14
N PRO A 4 -67.34 -3.15 12.04
CA PRO A 4 -66.11 -3.31 11.27
C PRO A 4 -65.15 -4.23 12.03
N SER A 5 -64.62 -5.20 11.30
CA SER A 5 -63.66 -6.20 11.77
C SER A 5 -62.37 -5.56 12.24
N ARG A 6 -61.95 -5.93 13.46
CA ARG A 6 -60.63 -5.65 14.04
C ARG A 6 -59.54 -6.17 13.10
N GLN A 7 -58.71 -5.29 12.53
CA GLN A 7 -57.44 -5.69 11.94
C GLN A 7 -56.53 -6.23 13.05
N GLN A 8 -56.18 -7.51 12.99
CA GLN A 8 -55.10 -8.08 13.78
C GLN A 8 -53.77 -7.54 13.23
N LEU A 9 -53.07 -6.75 14.04
CA LEU A 9 -51.67 -6.42 13.81
C LEU A 9 -50.84 -7.71 13.93
N ALA A 10 -50.08 -8.04 12.88
CA ALA A 10 -49.09 -9.11 12.92
C ALA A 10 -48.03 -8.81 14.00
N PRO A 11 -47.52 -9.81 14.75
CA PRO A 11 -46.46 -9.57 15.71
C PRO A 11 -45.19 -9.18 14.95
N ALA A 12 -44.63 -8.03 15.29
CA ALA A 12 -43.29 -7.65 14.85
C ALA A 12 -42.31 -8.74 15.30
N LEU A 13 -41.67 -9.42 14.35
CA LEU A 13 -40.50 -10.25 14.62
C LEU A 13 -39.40 -9.32 15.15
N LEU A 14 -39.25 -9.26 16.46
CA LEU A 14 -38.08 -8.68 17.09
C LEU A 14 -36.96 -9.72 16.95
N THR A 15 -36.16 -9.62 15.88
CA THR A 15 -34.97 -10.46 15.72
C THR A 15 -33.98 -10.10 16.82
N LEU A 16 -33.90 -10.95 17.85
CA LEU A 16 -32.89 -10.87 18.89
C LEU A 16 -31.53 -11.18 18.24
N LEU A 17 -30.74 -10.14 17.94
CA LEU A 17 -29.33 -10.31 17.62
C LEU A 17 -28.61 -10.79 18.88
N LEU A 18 -28.51 -12.11 19.03
CA LEU A 18 -27.60 -12.73 19.99
C LEU A 18 -26.16 -12.31 19.64
N LEU A 19 -25.33 -12.02 20.65
CA LEU A 19 -23.90 -11.73 20.44
C LEU A 19 -23.19 -12.78 19.56
N GLY A 20 -23.68 -14.03 19.56
CA GLY A 20 -23.17 -15.09 18.66
C GLY A 20 -23.43 -14.83 17.16
N GLY A 21 -24.52 -14.16 16.80
CA GLY A 21 -24.83 -13.82 15.41
C GLY A 21 -23.88 -12.78 14.81
N ALA A 22 -23.37 -11.86 15.65
CA ALA A 22 -22.38 -10.88 15.23
C ALA A 22 -21.01 -11.50 14.90
N PHE A 23 -20.65 -12.62 15.54
CA PHE A 23 -19.40 -13.35 15.25
C PHE A 23 -19.55 -14.40 14.14
N VAL A 24 -20.74 -14.98 13.95
CA VAL A 24 -20.98 -15.98 12.89
C VAL A 24 -21.23 -15.33 11.52
N SER A 25 -21.86 -14.14 11.47
CA SER A 25 -22.02 -13.39 10.22
C SER A 25 -20.70 -12.94 9.60
N ALA A 26 -19.63 -12.82 10.40
CA ALA A 26 -18.30 -12.47 9.91
C ALA A 26 -17.63 -13.56 9.05
N GLN A 27 -18.16 -14.80 9.05
CA GLN A 27 -17.70 -15.84 8.13
C GLN A 27 -18.35 -15.74 6.73
N GLN A 28 -19.35 -14.88 6.53
CA GLN A 28 -20.01 -14.64 5.24
C GLN A 28 -19.93 -13.19 4.75
N ASP A 29 -19.19 -12.32 5.44
CA ASP A 29 -18.91 -10.98 4.93
C ASP A 29 -17.81 -11.11 3.86
N GLU A 30 -18.21 -11.50 2.63
CA GLU A 30 -17.40 -11.48 1.41
C GLU A 30 -17.06 -10.04 1.00
N ARG A 31 -16.63 -9.19 1.94
CA ARG A 31 -16.07 -7.90 1.58
C ARG A 31 -14.84 -8.17 0.72
N PRO A 32 -14.71 -7.49 -0.43
CA PRO A 32 -13.50 -7.55 -1.22
C PRO A 32 -12.29 -7.34 -0.30
N ARG A 33 -11.35 -8.28 -0.31
CA ARG A 33 -10.10 -8.19 0.47
C ARG A 33 -9.33 -6.91 0.10
N THR A 34 -9.56 -6.44 -1.12
CA THR A 34 -8.99 -5.25 -1.74
C THR A 34 -10.09 -4.27 -2.15
N PRO A 35 -9.89 -2.95 -2.03
CA PRO A 35 -10.83 -1.97 -2.55
C PRO A 35 -11.06 -2.13 -4.05
N ALA A 36 -12.25 -1.79 -4.52
CA ALA A 36 -12.51 -1.66 -5.96
C ALA A 36 -11.61 -0.57 -6.57
N ARG A 37 -11.11 -0.81 -7.79
CA ARG A 37 -10.24 0.13 -8.52
C ARG A 37 -10.93 0.59 -9.80
N TRP A 38 -11.08 1.89 -10.00
CA TRP A 38 -11.53 2.42 -11.28
C TRP A 38 -10.44 2.22 -12.34
N LEU A 39 -10.85 1.89 -13.56
CA LEU A 39 -9.98 2.03 -14.73
C LEU A 39 -9.83 3.52 -15.05
N GLU A 40 -8.72 3.89 -15.69
CA GLU A 40 -8.38 5.30 -15.95
C GLU A 40 -9.46 6.02 -16.78
N ASP A 41 -10.08 5.33 -17.72
CA ASP A 41 -11.15 5.87 -18.57
C ASP A 41 -12.50 6.07 -17.86
N GLY A 42 -12.63 5.62 -16.60
CA GLY A 42 -13.85 5.72 -15.80
C GLY A 42 -15.02 4.85 -16.29
N THR A 43 -14.83 4.03 -17.34
CA THR A 43 -15.92 3.23 -17.93
C THR A 43 -16.22 1.96 -17.12
N ALA A 44 -15.30 1.56 -16.27
CA ALA A 44 -15.40 0.34 -15.48
C ALA A 44 -14.57 0.44 -14.20
N TYR A 45 -14.88 -0.46 -13.27
CA TYR A 45 -14.06 -0.73 -12.10
C TYR A 45 -13.72 -2.21 -12.00
N THR A 46 -12.66 -2.53 -11.28
CA THR A 46 -12.20 -3.88 -11.01
C THR A 46 -12.32 -4.25 -9.54
N SER A 47 -12.61 -5.51 -9.27
CA SER A 47 -12.67 -6.10 -7.93
C SER A 47 -11.97 -7.46 -7.93
N VAL A 48 -11.49 -7.88 -6.76
CA VAL A 48 -10.90 -9.23 -6.58
C VAL A 48 -11.98 -10.17 -6.06
N GLU A 49 -12.20 -11.27 -6.77
CA GLU A 49 -13.21 -12.28 -6.43
C GLU A 49 -12.60 -13.68 -6.46
N ARG A 50 -13.20 -14.62 -5.71
CA ARG A 50 -12.76 -16.02 -5.77
C ARG A 50 -12.99 -16.58 -7.17
N ALA A 51 -11.97 -17.24 -7.71
CA ALA A 51 -12.08 -17.92 -8.99
C ALA A 51 -13.02 -19.15 -8.84
N PRO A 52 -14.03 -19.32 -9.72
CA PRO A 52 -14.96 -20.43 -9.64
C PRO A 52 -14.25 -21.80 -9.68
N GLY A 53 -14.61 -22.70 -8.77
CA GLY A 53 -14.07 -24.06 -8.73
C GLY A 53 -12.59 -24.18 -8.34
N SER A 54 -11.99 -23.12 -7.78
CA SER A 54 -10.59 -23.15 -7.32
C SER A 54 -10.48 -23.43 -5.82
N ASP A 55 -9.45 -24.18 -5.43
CA ASP A 55 -9.02 -24.37 -4.03
C ASP A 55 -8.31 -23.11 -3.47
N GLY A 56 -8.85 -21.91 -3.71
CA GLY A 56 -8.36 -20.65 -3.15
C GLY A 56 -7.69 -19.67 -4.12
N GLY A 57 -7.93 -19.79 -5.43
CA GLY A 57 -7.48 -18.80 -6.42
C GLY A 57 -8.37 -17.55 -6.45
N TRP A 58 -7.80 -16.43 -6.88
CA TRP A 58 -8.50 -15.15 -6.99
C TRP A 58 -8.36 -14.59 -8.41
N ASP A 59 -9.48 -14.14 -8.97
CA ASP A 59 -9.57 -13.44 -10.24
C ASP A 59 -9.72 -11.94 -10.00
N ILE A 60 -9.22 -11.13 -10.94
CA ILE A 60 -9.58 -9.72 -11.05
C ILE A 60 -10.71 -9.59 -12.06
N ILE A 61 -11.85 -9.14 -11.59
CA ILE A 61 -13.10 -9.03 -12.34
C ILE A 61 -13.29 -7.58 -12.74
N ARG A 62 -13.67 -7.33 -14.00
CA ARG A 62 -14.11 -6.03 -14.51
C ARG A 62 -15.63 -5.95 -14.48
N TYR A 63 -16.14 -4.85 -13.94
CA TYR A 63 -17.53 -4.44 -14.01
C TYR A 63 -17.66 -3.20 -14.87
N ASP A 64 -18.43 -3.30 -15.94
CA ASP A 64 -18.83 -2.12 -16.70
C ASP A 64 -19.70 -1.20 -15.83
N ALA A 65 -19.31 0.07 -15.71
CA ALA A 65 -19.92 0.99 -14.76
C ALA A 65 -21.35 1.40 -15.14
N VAL A 66 -21.72 1.29 -16.43
CA VAL A 66 -23.04 1.68 -16.93
C VAL A 66 -23.99 0.49 -16.96
N THR A 67 -23.53 -0.64 -17.52
CA THR A 67 -24.37 -1.81 -17.77
C THR A 67 -24.33 -2.82 -16.62
N GLY A 68 -23.33 -2.75 -15.75
CA GLY A 68 -23.10 -3.75 -14.69
C GLY A 68 -22.58 -5.09 -15.22
N VAL A 69 -22.23 -5.20 -16.51
CA VAL A 69 -21.71 -6.43 -17.09
C VAL A 69 -20.41 -6.84 -16.40
N ARG A 70 -20.45 -8.04 -15.81
CA ARG A 70 -19.32 -8.69 -15.13
C ARG A 70 -18.50 -9.51 -16.13
N SER A 71 -17.18 -9.35 -16.12
CA SER A 71 -16.26 -10.13 -16.95
C SER A 71 -14.93 -10.41 -16.23
N VAL A 72 -14.31 -11.56 -16.48
CA VAL A 72 -12.98 -11.86 -15.93
C VAL A 72 -11.94 -11.09 -16.73
N LEU A 73 -11.21 -10.18 -16.06
CA LEU A 73 -10.14 -9.40 -16.69
C LEU A 73 -8.78 -10.10 -16.54
N ILE A 74 -8.49 -10.57 -15.32
CA ILE A 74 -7.27 -11.36 -15.03
C ILE A 74 -7.69 -12.61 -14.29
N ALA A 75 -7.58 -13.75 -14.97
CA ALA A 75 -7.71 -15.04 -14.31
C ALA A 75 -6.53 -15.27 -13.37
N GLY A 76 -6.75 -15.84 -12.19
CA GLY A 76 -5.71 -16.13 -11.21
C GLY A 76 -4.60 -17.03 -11.74
N SER A 77 -4.89 -17.87 -12.73
CA SER A 77 -3.88 -18.68 -13.44
C SER A 77 -2.80 -17.85 -14.14
N ARG A 78 -3.09 -16.60 -14.52
CA ARG A 78 -2.11 -15.64 -15.07
C ARG A 78 -1.20 -15.04 -13.99
N LEU A 79 -1.58 -15.19 -12.72
CA LEU A 79 -0.83 -14.74 -11.55
C LEU A 79 -0.14 -15.92 -10.87
N ALA A 80 0.17 -16.99 -11.58
CA ALA A 80 1.00 -18.08 -11.06
C ALA A 80 2.47 -17.81 -11.43
N ALA A 81 3.32 -17.62 -10.42
CA ALA A 81 4.75 -17.49 -10.64
C ALA A 81 5.34 -18.78 -11.25
N PRO A 82 6.38 -18.71 -12.09
CA PRO A 82 7.02 -19.90 -12.64
C PRO A 82 7.45 -20.88 -11.53
N GLY A 83 6.97 -22.12 -11.59
CA GLY A 83 7.27 -23.16 -10.59
C GLY A 83 6.47 -23.06 -9.28
N ALA A 84 5.55 -22.09 -9.13
CA ALA A 84 4.67 -22.02 -7.98
C ALA A 84 3.60 -23.12 -8.01
N LYS A 85 3.19 -23.57 -6.82
CA LYS A 85 2.12 -24.57 -6.65
C LYS A 85 0.71 -24.00 -6.87
N GLY A 86 0.58 -22.70 -7.08
CA GLY A 86 -0.70 -22.02 -7.25
C GLY A 86 -0.53 -20.55 -7.62
N ALA A 87 -1.65 -19.88 -7.84
CA ALA A 87 -1.71 -18.44 -8.08
C ALA A 87 -1.27 -17.63 -6.84
N LEU A 88 -0.74 -16.44 -7.08
CA LEU A 88 -0.45 -15.47 -6.04
C LEU A 88 -1.74 -15.07 -5.31
N SER A 89 -1.67 -14.96 -3.98
CA SER A 89 -2.71 -14.29 -3.19
C SER A 89 -2.58 -12.79 -3.38
N ILE A 90 -3.67 -12.12 -3.77
CA ILE A 90 -3.70 -10.68 -4.00
C ILE A 90 -4.08 -9.97 -2.70
N ASP A 91 -3.15 -9.21 -2.13
CA ASP A 91 -3.39 -8.35 -0.96
C ASP A 91 -3.71 -6.91 -1.37
N ASP A 92 -3.16 -6.43 -2.49
CA ASP A 92 -3.57 -5.20 -3.21
C ASP A 92 -3.06 -5.25 -4.66
N TYR A 93 -3.53 -4.34 -5.52
CA TYR A 93 -3.04 -4.20 -6.88
C TYR A 93 -3.24 -2.78 -7.44
N VAL A 94 -2.43 -2.44 -8.44
CA VAL A 94 -2.45 -1.15 -9.14
C VAL A 94 -2.23 -1.37 -10.63
N TRP A 95 -3.05 -0.72 -11.47
CA TRP A 95 -2.84 -0.67 -12.92
C TRP A 95 -1.80 0.39 -13.27
N SER A 96 -0.99 0.15 -14.30
CA SER A 96 -0.30 1.27 -14.94
C SER A 96 -1.29 2.19 -15.63
N ASP A 97 -0.95 3.47 -15.75
CA ASP A 97 -1.81 4.48 -16.37
C ASP A 97 -2.21 4.04 -17.79
N ASP A 98 -1.24 3.61 -18.60
CA ASP A 98 -1.46 3.08 -19.95
C ASP A 98 -2.26 1.75 -20.02
N GLY A 99 -2.62 1.17 -18.88
CA GLY A 99 -3.36 -0.09 -18.77
C GLY A 99 -2.62 -1.30 -19.35
N SER A 100 -1.30 -1.23 -19.55
CA SER A 100 -0.49 -2.32 -20.14
C SER A 100 0.11 -3.27 -19.10
N ARG A 101 0.17 -2.84 -17.83
CA ARG A 101 0.78 -3.60 -16.72
C ARG A 101 -0.09 -3.57 -15.47
N LEU A 102 0.06 -4.62 -14.66
CA LEU A 102 -0.56 -4.76 -13.35
C LEU A 102 0.53 -5.01 -12.32
N LEU A 103 0.61 -4.15 -11.31
CA LEU A 103 1.41 -4.35 -10.11
C LEU A 103 0.56 -5.06 -9.06
N VAL A 104 1.03 -6.19 -8.55
CA VAL A 104 0.33 -7.02 -7.55
C VAL A 104 1.14 -7.04 -6.26
N PHE A 105 0.49 -6.69 -5.16
CA PHE A 105 1.05 -6.75 -3.82
C PHE A 105 0.57 -8.03 -3.12
N THR A 106 1.52 -8.76 -2.52
CA THR A 106 1.31 -10.12 -2.01
C THR A 106 2.14 -10.34 -0.74
N ASN A 107 1.83 -11.41 0.00
CA ASN A 107 2.60 -11.84 1.17
C ASN A 107 2.85 -10.67 2.15
N SER A 108 1.80 -9.89 2.36
CA SER A 108 1.87 -8.64 3.11
C SER A 108 2.04 -8.91 4.61
N GLN A 109 2.83 -8.06 5.26
CA GLN A 109 3.16 -8.14 6.67
C GLN A 109 2.91 -6.79 7.33
N LYS A 110 2.47 -6.84 8.59
CA LYS A 110 2.20 -5.66 9.39
C LYS A 110 3.50 -4.95 9.77
N VAL A 111 3.54 -3.63 9.63
CA VAL A 111 4.61 -2.78 10.19
C VAL A 111 4.08 -2.07 11.44
N TRP A 112 3.01 -1.29 11.29
CA TRP A 112 2.29 -0.65 12.41
C TRP A 112 0.82 -1.06 12.42
N ARG A 113 -0.07 -0.24 11.87
CA ARG A 113 -1.52 -0.53 11.79
C ARG A 113 -1.88 -1.39 10.60
N GLN A 114 -1.17 -1.20 9.49
CA GLN A 114 -1.50 -1.78 8.20
C GLN A 114 -0.39 -2.71 7.72
N ASN A 115 -0.75 -3.58 6.78
CA ASN A 115 0.21 -4.42 6.08
C ASN A 115 0.86 -3.61 4.96
N THR A 116 1.93 -2.89 5.28
CA THR A 116 2.58 -1.94 4.36
C THR A 116 3.87 -2.47 3.74
N ARG A 117 4.35 -3.64 4.17
CA ARG A 117 5.48 -4.35 3.54
C ARG A 117 5.04 -5.70 3.00
N GLY A 118 5.69 -6.18 1.95
CA GLY A 118 5.32 -7.43 1.29
C GLY A 118 6.17 -7.67 0.04
N ASP A 119 5.70 -8.57 -0.81
CA ASP A 119 6.30 -8.90 -2.10
C ASP A 119 5.48 -8.27 -3.23
N TYR A 120 6.17 -7.77 -4.26
CA TYR A 120 5.52 -7.15 -5.43
C TYR A 120 5.86 -7.89 -6.71
N TRP A 121 4.86 -7.97 -7.59
CA TRP A 121 4.96 -8.62 -8.89
C TRP A 121 4.38 -7.73 -9.98
N VAL A 122 4.99 -7.73 -11.16
CA VAL A 122 4.47 -7.03 -12.34
C VAL A 122 4.04 -8.05 -13.37
N LEU A 123 2.76 -8.02 -13.75
CA LEU A 123 2.21 -8.74 -14.89
C LEU A 123 2.16 -7.79 -16.09
N HIS A 124 2.81 -8.16 -17.20
CA HIS A 124 2.61 -7.49 -18.49
C HIS A 124 1.42 -8.13 -19.22
N LEU A 125 0.38 -7.34 -19.49
CA LEU A 125 -0.92 -7.85 -19.92
C LEU A 125 -0.89 -8.49 -21.30
N LYS A 126 -0.06 -7.98 -22.22
CA LYS A 126 0.01 -8.49 -23.60
C LYS A 126 0.82 -9.77 -23.70
N SER A 127 1.98 -9.85 -23.04
CA SER A 127 2.84 -11.04 -23.10
C SER A 127 2.43 -12.12 -22.09
N GLY A 128 1.73 -11.73 -21.01
CA GLY A 128 1.44 -12.62 -19.89
C GLY A 128 2.64 -12.86 -18.97
N GLU A 129 3.75 -12.15 -19.18
CA GLU A 129 4.94 -12.28 -18.34
C GLU A 129 4.68 -11.73 -16.94
N LEU A 130 4.96 -12.55 -15.92
CA LEU A 130 4.87 -12.20 -14.51
C LEU A 130 6.27 -12.21 -13.89
N LYS A 131 6.71 -11.05 -13.39
CA LYS A 131 8.05 -10.85 -12.83
C LYS A 131 7.97 -10.35 -11.39
N GLN A 132 8.75 -10.96 -10.50
CA GLN A 132 8.91 -10.45 -9.13
C GLN A 132 9.87 -9.25 -9.12
N LEU A 133 9.53 -8.21 -8.36
CA LEU A 133 10.38 -7.05 -8.15
C LEU A 133 11.34 -7.25 -6.99
N GLY A 134 12.39 -6.43 -6.95
CA GLY A 134 13.35 -6.35 -5.86
C GLY A 134 14.24 -7.57 -5.76
N ALA A 135 14.83 -8.01 -6.88
CA ALA A 135 15.77 -9.13 -6.91
C ALA A 135 16.80 -9.04 -5.76
N GLY A 136 16.93 -10.14 -5.01
CA GLY A 136 17.80 -10.23 -3.83
C GLY A 136 17.28 -9.55 -2.55
N ALA A 137 16.09 -8.94 -2.57
CA ALA A 137 15.43 -8.45 -1.36
C ALA A 137 14.95 -9.63 -0.50
N PRO A 138 14.97 -9.49 0.84
CA PRO A 138 14.29 -10.44 1.71
C PRO A 138 12.79 -10.53 1.39
N THR A 139 12.20 -11.69 1.62
CA THR A 139 10.76 -11.90 1.51
C THR A 139 9.99 -10.88 2.37
N SER A 140 8.89 -10.37 1.84
CA SER A 140 7.99 -9.42 2.48
C SER A 140 8.65 -8.10 2.93
N SER A 141 9.69 -7.64 2.24
CA SER A 141 10.48 -6.48 2.68
C SER A 141 10.26 -5.19 1.90
N LEU A 142 9.62 -5.24 0.73
CA LEU A 142 9.38 -4.06 -0.09
C LEU A 142 8.15 -3.30 0.39
N MET A 143 8.14 -1.98 0.24
CA MET A 143 7.02 -1.12 0.63
C MET A 143 6.68 -0.10 -0.47
N PHE A 144 5.39 0.25 -0.54
CA PHE A 144 4.84 1.33 -1.36
C PHE A 144 5.32 1.34 -2.82
N ALA A 145 5.42 0.16 -3.44
CA ALA A 145 5.84 0.07 -4.83
C ALA A 145 4.79 0.72 -5.75
N LYS A 146 5.23 1.49 -6.75
CA LYS A 146 4.36 2.13 -7.74
C LYS A 146 5.08 2.40 -9.06
N PHE A 147 4.33 2.33 -10.16
CA PHE A 147 4.85 2.65 -11.48
C PHE A 147 5.32 4.10 -11.57
N SER A 148 6.35 4.31 -12.38
CA SER A 148 6.61 5.61 -13.01
C SER A 148 5.48 5.93 -14.01
N PRO A 149 5.25 7.20 -14.36
CA PRO A 149 4.15 7.60 -15.25
C PRO A 149 4.15 6.92 -16.63
N ASP A 150 5.33 6.57 -17.14
CA ASP A 150 5.48 5.86 -18.43
C ASP A 150 5.41 4.33 -18.29
N ALA A 151 5.18 3.82 -17.08
CA ALA A 151 5.12 2.40 -16.75
C ALA A 151 6.37 1.58 -17.15
N THR A 152 7.53 2.22 -17.35
CA THR A 152 8.80 1.53 -17.70
C THR A 152 9.61 1.13 -16.46
N ARG A 153 9.39 1.83 -15.35
CA ARG A 153 10.08 1.65 -14.06
C ARG A 153 9.08 1.53 -12.91
N VAL A 154 9.51 0.89 -11.82
CA VAL A 154 8.78 0.88 -10.54
C VAL A 154 9.69 1.44 -9.45
N GLY A 155 9.17 2.40 -8.69
CA GLY A 155 9.82 2.93 -7.49
C GLY A 155 9.27 2.20 -6.27
N TYR A 156 10.12 1.85 -5.30
CA TYR A 156 9.72 1.20 -4.06
C TYR A 156 10.70 1.49 -2.93
N LEU A 157 10.30 1.19 -1.70
CA LEU A 157 11.19 1.26 -0.54
C LEU A 157 11.68 -0.13 -0.13
N ARG A 158 12.88 -0.17 0.43
CA ARG A 158 13.45 -1.34 1.09
C ARG A 158 14.45 -0.90 2.14
N GLY A 159 14.27 -1.32 3.40
CA GLY A 159 15.22 -1.01 4.48
C GLY A 159 15.52 0.49 4.61
N ASN A 160 14.46 1.29 4.73
CA ASN A 160 14.53 2.76 4.87
C ASN A 160 15.24 3.50 3.73
N ASN A 161 15.34 2.88 2.55
CA ASN A 161 15.92 3.46 1.35
C ASN A 161 14.96 3.35 0.15
N ILE A 162 15.10 4.29 -0.79
CA ILE A 162 14.33 4.35 -2.03
C ILE A 162 15.12 3.69 -3.15
N TYR A 163 14.43 2.89 -3.96
CA TYR A 163 14.97 2.21 -5.12
C TYR A 163 14.07 2.43 -6.33
N VAL A 164 14.67 2.40 -7.51
CA VAL A 164 13.98 2.33 -8.80
C VAL A 164 14.44 1.08 -9.53
N GLU A 165 13.50 0.27 -9.98
CA GLU A 165 13.76 -0.90 -10.81
C GLU A 165 13.20 -0.68 -12.22
N ARG A 166 14.05 -0.93 -13.21
CA ARG A 166 13.67 -0.96 -14.62
C ARG A 166 13.01 -2.29 -14.96
N LEU A 167 11.86 -2.23 -15.61
CA LEU A 167 11.07 -3.44 -15.88
C LEU A 167 11.62 -4.27 -17.04
N ASP A 168 12.28 -3.64 -18.00
CA ASP A 168 12.84 -4.29 -19.20
C ASP A 168 14.03 -5.20 -18.88
N ASP A 169 14.99 -4.73 -18.08
CA ASP A 169 16.21 -5.46 -17.75
C ASP A 169 16.30 -5.88 -16.27
N GLY A 170 15.40 -5.41 -15.39
CA GLY A 170 15.45 -5.67 -13.95
C GLY A 170 16.55 -4.92 -13.23
N ARG A 171 17.18 -3.91 -13.85
CA ARG A 171 18.23 -3.13 -13.21
C ARG A 171 17.64 -2.32 -12.06
N ILE A 172 18.22 -2.50 -10.87
CA ILE A 172 17.84 -1.79 -9.65
C ILE A 172 18.86 -0.67 -9.38
N THR A 173 18.37 0.57 -9.29
CA THR A 173 19.14 1.76 -8.95
C THR A 173 18.75 2.22 -7.53
N PRO A 174 19.65 2.18 -6.53
CA PRO A 174 19.40 2.82 -5.25
C PRO A 174 19.43 4.34 -5.41
N LEU A 175 18.39 5.03 -4.93
CA LEU A 175 18.33 6.49 -4.94
C LEU A 175 18.83 7.09 -3.61
N THR A 176 18.71 6.32 -2.53
CA THR A 176 19.28 6.65 -1.22
C THR A 176 20.07 5.45 -0.69
N ALA A 177 21.04 5.71 0.17
CA ALA A 177 21.87 4.67 0.78
C ALA A 177 22.13 4.90 2.28
N ASP A 178 21.61 5.97 2.85
CA ASP A 178 21.81 6.38 4.25
C ASP A 178 20.71 5.88 5.20
N GLY A 179 19.71 5.17 4.69
CA GLY A 179 18.65 4.57 5.51
C GLY A 179 19.21 3.68 6.61
N SER A 180 18.76 3.91 7.84
CA SER A 180 19.28 3.29 9.06
C SER A 180 18.17 3.19 10.11
N GLU A 181 18.50 2.78 11.34
CA GLU A 181 17.54 2.80 12.46
C GLU A 181 17.03 4.22 12.76
N THR A 182 17.83 5.25 12.49
CA THR A 182 17.49 6.64 12.77
C THR A 182 17.23 7.49 11.54
N THR A 183 17.56 7.01 10.34
CA THR A 183 17.32 7.71 9.08
C THR A 183 16.32 6.95 8.23
N ILE A 184 15.20 7.61 7.90
CA ILE A 184 14.08 7.00 7.18
C ILE A 184 13.86 7.77 5.89
N ASN A 185 14.03 7.12 4.73
CA ASN A 185 13.76 7.72 3.42
C ASN A 185 12.47 7.15 2.80
N GLY A 186 11.55 8.04 2.40
CA GLY A 186 10.41 7.68 1.56
C GLY A 186 9.25 6.98 2.27
N THR A 187 9.35 6.74 3.58
CA THR A 187 8.25 6.40 4.51
C THR A 187 8.34 7.33 5.72
N ALA A 188 7.48 7.16 6.71
CA ALA A 188 7.42 8.00 7.89
C ALA A 188 7.97 7.35 9.16
N ASP A 189 8.26 8.21 10.14
CA ASP A 189 8.31 7.81 11.54
C ASP A 189 6.91 7.50 12.11
N TRP A 190 6.85 7.05 13.36
CA TRP A 190 5.59 6.65 13.99
C TRP A 190 4.56 7.80 14.06
N VAL A 191 5.01 9.02 14.41
CA VAL A 191 4.11 10.17 14.59
C VAL A 191 3.53 10.62 13.26
N TYR A 192 4.33 10.68 12.21
CA TYR A 192 3.84 11.08 10.89
C TYR A 192 2.87 10.07 10.28
N GLU A 193 3.10 8.78 10.52
CA GLU A 193 2.16 7.74 10.11
C GLU A 193 0.81 7.87 10.84
N GLU A 194 0.83 8.07 12.16
CA GLU A 194 -0.39 7.97 12.97
C GLU A 194 -1.16 9.29 13.06
N GLU A 195 -0.46 10.42 13.22
CA GLU A 195 -1.09 11.72 13.45
C GLU A 195 -1.36 12.49 12.14
N PHE A 196 -0.55 12.25 11.10
CA PHE A 196 -0.69 12.92 9.79
C PHE A 196 -1.09 11.98 8.65
N GLY A 197 -1.09 10.66 8.87
CA GLY A 197 -1.44 9.68 7.84
C GLY A 197 -0.37 9.51 6.76
N VAL A 198 0.84 10.03 6.96
CA VAL A 198 1.95 9.92 6.01
C VAL A 198 2.57 8.53 6.18
N ARG A 199 2.36 7.65 5.20
CA ARG A 199 2.96 6.30 5.17
C ARG A 199 3.78 6.14 3.91
N ASP A 200 3.09 6.32 2.80
CA ASP A 200 3.68 6.45 1.49
C ASP A 200 4.34 7.83 1.35
N GLY A 201 5.66 7.86 1.49
CA GLY A 201 6.46 9.07 1.61
C GLY A 201 7.24 9.49 0.35
N PHE A 202 6.90 9.00 -0.84
CA PHE A 202 7.52 9.49 -2.08
C PHE A 202 6.56 9.58 -3.27
N ARG A 203 6.82 10.50 -4.21
CA ARG A 203 6.02 10.71 -5.43
C ARG A 203 6.92 10.87 -6.65
N TRP A 204 6.57 10.18 -7.74
CA TRP A 204 7.18 10.42 -9.06
C TRP A 204 6.80 11.81 -9.58
N SER A 205 7.74 12.49 -10.24
CA SER A 205 7.42 13.66 -11.06
C SER A 205 6.51 13.24 -12.23
N PRO A 206 5.64 14.14 -12.74
CA PRO A 206 4.75 13.83 -13.87
C PRO A 206 5.48 13.35 -15.14
N ASP A 207 6.73 13.76 -15.34
CA ASP A 207 7.58 13.30 -16.45
C ASP A 207 8.40 12.03 -16.13
N GLY A 208 8.26 11.48 -14.93
CA GLY A 208 8.95 10.29 -14.44
C GLY A 208 10.46 10.44 -14.27
N ARG A 209 11.04 11.65 -14.35
CA ARG A 209 12.49 11.84 -14.27
C ARG A 209 13.03 11.92 -12.85
N SER A 210 12.18 12.22 -11.88
CA SER A 210 12.60 12.45 -10.49
C SER A 210 11.57 11.94 -9.50
N LEU A 211 12.00 11.77 -8.27
CA LEU A 211 11.16 11.46 -7.13
C LEU A 211 11.33 12.55 -6.08
N VAL A 212 10.21 13.08 -5.57
CA VAL A 212 10.21 13.86 -4.32
C VAL A 212 9.89 12.93 -3.16
N TYR A 213 10.57 13.11 -2.03
CA TYR A 213 10.38 12.25 -0.85
C TYR A 213 10.64 12.98 0.47
N TRP A 214 10.04 12.48 1.54
CA TRP A 214 10.40 12.86 2.91
C TRP A 214 11.60 12.04 3.40
N GLN A 215 12.50 12.71 4.11
CA GLN A 215 13.47 12.06 4.97
C GLN A 215 13.24 12.48 6.42
N PHE A 216 13.24 11.50 7.33
CA PHE A 216 13.17 11.71 8.77
C PHE A 216 14.48 11.30 9.43
N ASP A 217 15.00 12.16 10.31
CA ASP A 217 16.06 11.86 11.26
C ASP A 217 15.47 11.78 12.67
N THR A 218 15.40 10.55 13.21
CA THR A 218 14.87 10.25 14.54
C THR A 218 15.97 10.27 15.63
N THR A 219 17.19 10.70 15.30
CA THR A 219 18.28 10.83 16.28
C THR A 219 17.86 11.76 17.41
N GLY A 220 18.07 11.34 18.66
CA GLY A 220 17.70 12.10 19.86
C GLY A 220 16.21 12.05 20.25
N VAL A 221 15.36 11.38 19.47
CA VAL A 221 13.97 11.11 19.86
C VAL A 221 13.94 10.06 20.97
N GLY A 222 13.06 10.26 21.96
CA GLY A 222 12.88 9.30 23.05
C GLY A 222 12.42 7.93 22.55
N ILE A 223 12.90 6.86 23.16
CA ILE A 223 12.51 5.49 22.81
C ILE A 223 11.40 4.99 23.74
N PHE A 224 10.32 4.48 23.16
CA PHE A 224 9.27 3.73 23.85
C PHE A 224 9.41 2.23 23.58
N SER A 225 9.26 1.42 24.63
CA SER A 225 9.40 -0.04 24.55
C SER A 225 8.04 -0.71 24.63
N LEU A 226 7.65 -1.42 23.57
CA LEU A 226 6.53 -2.34 23.56
C LEU A 226 6.99 -3.73 24.00
N ILE A 227 6.22 -4.38 24.88
CA ILE A 227 6.53 -5.71 25.40
C ILE A 227 5.47 -6.68 24.92
N ASN A 228 5.87 -7.68 24.14
CA ASN A 228 5.04 -8.81 23.76
C ASN A 228 5.30 -9.96 24.72
N ASN A 229 4.28 -10.35 25.48
CA ASN A 229 4.34 -11.45 26.46
C ASN A 229 3.56 -12.70 26.02
N THR A 230 3.04 -12.74 24.79
CA THR A 230 2.07 -13.75 24.35
C THR A 230 2.61 -14.71 23.29
N ASP A 231 3.52 -14.25 22.44
CA ASP A 231 3.89 -15.00 21.23
C ASP A 231 5.06 -15.96 21.45
N SER A 232 5.76 -15.85 22.59
CA SER A 232 6.89 -16.70 22.95
C SER A 232 7.04 -16.86 24.46
N LEU A 233 7.78 -17.90 24.86
CA LEU A 233 8.04 -18.21 26.28
C LEU A 233 8.70 -17.04 27.03
N TYR A 234 9.60 -16.33 26.36
CA TYR A 234 10.23 -15.12 26.90
C TYR A 234 9.68 -13.87 26.20
N PRO A 235 9.53 -12.74 26.92
CA PRO A 235 9.02 -11.52 26.32
C PRO A 235 9.93 -10.99 25.22
N VAL A 236 9.32 -10.48 24.15
CA VAL A 236 10.01 -9.76 23.07
C VAL A 236 9.80 -8.26 23.24
N ILE A 237 10.88 -7.50 23.27
CA ILE A 237 10.84 -6.03 23.39
C ILE A 237 11.03 -5.40 22.02
N THR A 238 10.04 -4.64 21.56
CA THR A 238 10.14 -3.79 20.36
C THR A 238 10.34 -2.34 20.77
N LYS A 239 11.36 -1.69 20.22
CA LYS A 239 11.69 -0.29 20.51
C LYS A 239 11.20 0.62 19.39
N ILE A 240 10.61 1.76 19.75
CA ILE A 240 10.03 2.72 18.81
C ILE A 240 10.50 4.14 19.19
N PRO A 241 11.06 4.92 18.26
CA PRO A 241 11.20 6.36 18.44
C PRO A 241 9.82 7.01 18.59
N TYR A 242 9.52 7.53 19.78
CA TYR A 242 8.21 8.05 20.16
C TYR A 242 8.38 9.32 21.00
N PRO A 243 8.22 10.52 20.41
CA PRO A 243 8.28 11.76 21.16
C PRO A 243 7.00 11.91 21.98
N LYS A 244 7.16 11.99 23.31
CA LYS A 244 6.07 12.42 24.20
C LYS A 244 5.93 13.94 24.13
N ALA A 245 4.79 14.45 24.58
CA ALA A 245 4.54 15.89 24.66
C ALA A 245 5.70 16.63 25.35
N GLY A 246 6.21 17.69 24.71
CA GLY A 246 7.33 18.49 25.20
C GLY A 246 8.72 17.88 25.00
N THR A 247 8.85 16.75 24.31
CA THR A 247 10.15 16.14 23.98
C THR A 247 10.54 16.36 22.52
N ALA A 248 11.79 16.06 22.16
CA ALA A 248 12.31 16.29 20.81
C ALA A 248 11.62 15.38 19.77
N ASN A 249 11.08 15.99 18.71
CA ASN A 249 10.58 15.28 17.53
C ASN A 249 11.73 14.89 16.58
N SER A 250 11.42 14.02 15.63
CA SER A 250 12.26 13.77 14.46
C SER A 250 12.46 15.05 13.65
N ALA A 251 13.64 15.24 13.09
CA ALA A 251 13.87 16.28 12.09
C ALA A 251 13.31 15.79 10.74
N VAL A 252 12.48 16.60 10.10
CA VAL A 252 11.92 16.28 8.77
C VAL A 252 12.51 17.19 7.70
N ARG A 253 12.82 16.63 6.53
CA ARG A 253 13.16 17.40 5.33
C ARG A 253 12.59 16.74 4.08
N VAL A 254 12.47 17.52 3.02
CA VAL A 254 11.99 17.06 1.71
C VAL A 254 13.08 17.23 0.68
N GLY A 255 13.29 16.20 -0.13
CA GLY A 255 14.30 16.19 -1.18
C GLY A 255 13.74 15.70 -2.50
N VAL A 256 14.36 16.16 -3.59
CA VAL A 256 14.14 15.65 -4.94
C VAL A 256 15.40 14.90 -5.38
N VAL A 257 15.24 13.69 -5.89
CA VAL A 257 16.33 12.87 -6.42
C VAL A 257 15.97 12.39 -7.82
N SER A 258 16.98 12.35 -8.71
CA SER A 258 16.83 11.79 -10.04
C SER A 258 16.47 10.30 -9.96
N ALA A 259 15.58 9.84 -10.83
CA ALA A 259 15.22 8.43 -10.93
C ALA A 259 16.38 7.54 -11.43
N GLU A 260 17.41 8.15 -12.02
CA GLU A 260 18.64 7.48 -12.43
C GLU A 260 19.72 7.46 -11.33
N GLY A 261 19.39 7.94 -10.13
CA GLY A 261 20.32 8.10 -9.01
C GLY A 261 21.07 9.43 -9.05
N GLY A 262 21.97 9.61 -8.08
CA GLY A 262 22.73 10.85 -7.89
C GLY A 262 22.43 11.53 -6.55
N ALA A 263 22.89 12.77 -6.41
CA ALA A 263 22.70 13.52 -5.17
C ALA A 263 21.26 14.06 -5.06
N THR A 264 20.68 13.94 -3.87
CA THR A 264 19.40 14.58 -3.55
C THR A 264 19.57 16.10 -3.50
N GLN A 265 18.70 16.81 -4.22
CA GLN A 265 18.49 18.23 -4.06
C GLN A 265 17.49 18.48 -2.93
N TRP A 266 17.97 19.02 -1.82
CA TRP A 266 17.12 19.33 -0.67
C TRP A 266 16.34 20.63 -0.89
N ILE A 267 15.04 20.60 -0.59
CA ILE A 267 14.20 21.79 -0.63
C ILE A 267 14.40 22.57 0.67
N LYS A 268 14.73 23.85 0.55
CA LYS A 268 14.88 24.73 1.69
C LYS A 268 13.50 25.09 2.24
N THR A 269 13.20 24.62 3.46
CA THR A 269 12.02 25.01 4.22
C THR A 269 12.37 26.04 5.28
N GLU A 270 11.41 26.84 5.69
CA GLU A 270 11.57 27.78 6.80
C GLU A 270 11.44 27.05 8.15
N GLY A 271 12.00 27.64 9.21
CA GLY A 271 11.92 27.10 10.56
C GLY A 271 12.93 25.99 10.88
N ASP A 272 12.82 25.46 12.10
CA ASP A 272 13.61 24.34 12.56
C ASP A 272 12.96 23.02 12.09
N PRO A 273 13.69 22.14 11.37
CA PRO A 273 13.20 20.82 10.93
C PRO A 273 12.58 19.94 12.02
N ARG A 274 12.92 20.15 13.31
CA ARG A 274 12.36 19.40 14.44
C ARG A 274 11.09 20.00 15.02
N ASN A 275 10.84 21.28 14.72
CA ASN A 275 9.71 22.05 15.24
C ASN A 275 8.78 22.54 14.11
N THR A 276 9.01 22.09 12.89
CA THR A 276 8.21 22.38 11.70
C THR A 276 7.69 21.07 11.14
N TYR A 277 6.41 21.03 10.77
CA TYR A 277 5.77 19.83 10.22
C TYR A 277 5.51 19.97 8.73
N LEU A 278 5.94 18.99 7.94
CA LEU A 278 5.75 18.93 6.50
C LEU A 278 4.75 17.81 6.18
N ALA A 279 3.46 18.06 6.40
CA ALA A 279 2.45 17.00 6.41
C ALA A 279 2.03 16.50 5.02
N ARG A 280 2.30 17.25 3.94
CA ARG A 280 1.98 16.88 2.56
C ARG A 280 3.09 17.31 1.61
N ILE A 281 3.35 16.51 0.58
CA ILE A 281 4.16 16.90 -0.57
C ILE A 281 3.48 16.37 -1.83
N GLY A 282 3.72 17.05 -2.94
CA GLY A 282 3.22 16.65 -4.24
C GLY A 282 3.92 17.40 -5.36
N TRP A 283 3.78 16.90 -6.58
CA TRP A 283 4.19 17.61 -7.77
C TRP A 283 3.00 18.42 -8.31
N ILE A 284 3.24 19.68 -8.65
CA ILE A 284 2.29 20.49 -9.41
C ILE A 284 2.50 20.25 -10.91
N ASP A 285 3.76 20.21 -11.33
CA ASP A 285 4.21 19.91 -12.69
C ASP A 285 5.59 19.20 -12.65
N ALA A 286 6.23 18.99 -13.80
CA ALA A 286 7.52 18.30 -13.89
C ALA A 286 8.70 18.98 -13.16
N SER A 287 8.56 20.27 -12.82
CA SER A 287 9.60 21.11 -12.23
C SER A 287 9.21 21.75 -10.89
N THR A 288 7.93 21.71 -10.52
CA THR A 288 7.40 22.39 -9.34
C THR A 288 6.85 21.40 -8.33
N VAL A 289 7.36 21.47 -7.10
CA VAL A 289 6.88 20.71 -5.94
C VAL A 289 6.06 21.60 -5.01
N SER A 290 4.90 21.12 -4.57
CA SER A 290 4.12 21.68 -3.45
C SER A 290 4.52 20.99 -2.14
N ILE A 291 4.65 21.78 -1.07
CA ILE A 291 4.90 21.34 0.31
C ILE A 291 3.88 22.05 1.22
#